data_AF-A0A7C4ILT5-F1
#
_entry.id   AF-A0A7C4ILT5-F1
#
_cell.length_a   1.000
_cell.length_b   1.000
_cell.length_c   1.000
_cell.angle_alpha   90.00
_cell.angle_beta   90.00
_cell.angle_gamma   90.00
#
_symmetry.space_group_name_H-M   'P 1'
#
loop_
_entity.id
_entity.type
_entity.pdbx_description
1 polymer ?
#
loop_
_entity_poly.entity_id
_entity_poly.type
_entity_poly.pdbx_seq_one_letter_code
_entity_poly.pdbx_strand_id
1 'polypeptide(L)'
;METRKVLLRIMLGALAVAAIGGAVSIVLAEGETIWRIIATAMATAACCAILFPLSLLSDRPATRWSGLLSMGVIVCEFALALALIWEVPDWFGSWRAEERIALTMLFLFLVGIPASLCLQMWMAPYAAVAGLTGVVLCAVELAILMFAVWISHGFLDEQELFKTAGALAAMGPLAIACLVGVGRPPSRWWRWVGVGGATVAFAMLLVGIWIYSSEKYFVFTVFCCLGVTVAVANLAMLATLKAGQRWVLIATIAAAITAALFMAAAAGSWDLKLRNWDEILLRLSGAGAIVSACAGMALIILSRLNRKVPQPLVRTDLKEITVHCPACNSKQTVALGEGKCGKCGLIIRVEVEEPRCPECNYLLYMLESDRCPECGTIVRPSTPSIP
;
A
#
# COMPACT_ATOMS: atom_id res chain seq x y z
N MET A 1 -2.21 2.77 27.00
CA MET A 1 -1.63 4.15 26.99
C MET A 1 -0.30 4.23 27.72
N GLU A 2 -0.14 3.56 28.88
CA GLU A 2 1.12 3.46 29.64
C GLU A 2 2.33 3.03 28.80
N THR A 3 2.20 1.97 28.00
CA THR A 3 3.27 1.41 27.14
C THR A 3 3.84 2.42 26.14
N ARG A 4 3.01 3.32 25.57
CA ARG A 4 3.49 4.36 24.64
C ARG A 4 4.36 5.39 25.33
N LYS A 5 4.00 5.81 26.55
CA LYS A 5 4.79 6.77 27.33
C LYS A 5 6.15 6.18 27.70
N VAL A 6 6.18 4.89 28.04
CA VAL A 6 7.42 4.16 28.36
C VAL A 6 8.34 4.04 27.13
N LEU A 7 7.81 3.62 25.97
CA LEU A 7 8.58 3.57 24.72
C LEU A 7 9.17 4.92 24.33
N LEU A 8 8.39 5.99 24.46
CA LEU A 8 8.84 7.35 24.10
C LEU A 8 9.95 7.83 25.05
N ARG A 9 9.86 7.51 26.35
CA ARG A 9 10.93 7.80 27.32
C ARG A 9 12.21 7.01 27.05
N ILE A 10 12.09 5.72 26.72
CA ILE A 10 13.24 4.88 26.36
C ILE A 10 13.91 5.43 25.09
N MET A 11 13.13 5.82 24.07
CA MET A 11 13.65 6.40 22.84
C MET A 11 14.38 7.72 23.08
N LEU A 12 13.79 8.65 23.83
CA LEU A 12 14.43 9.92 24.18
C LEU A 12 15.67 9.73 25.06
N GLY A 13 15.64 8.75 25.97
CA GLY A 13 16.80 8.38 26.78
C GLY A 13 17.95 7.85 25.93
N ALA A 14 17.67 6.94 24.98
CA ALA A 14 18.67 6.42 24.05
C ALA A 14 19.27 7.53 23.17
N LEU A 15 18.44 8.46 22.68
CA LEU A 15 18.88 9.65 21.94
C LEU A 15 19.77 10.59 22.76
N ALA A 16 19.45 10.79 24.05
CA ALA A 16 20.27 11.60 24.94
C ALA A 16 21.63 10.94 25.21
N VAL A 17 21.66 9.62 25.48
CA VAL A 17 22.89 8.84 25.65
C VAL A 17 23.74 8.88 24.37
N ALA A 18 23.11 8.74 23.21
CA ALA A 18 23.76 8.90 21.91
C ALA A 18 24.41 10.28 21.74
N ALA A 19 23.70 11.36 22.07
CA ALA A 19 24.21 12.73 21.96
C ALA A 19 25.39 12.98 22.91
N ILE A 20 25.30 12.51 24.16
CA ILE A 20 26.39 12.61 25.14
C ILE A 20 27.59 11.78 24.69
N GLY A 21 27.36 10.55 24.21
CA GLY A 21 28.40 9.69 23.64
C GLY A 21 29.15 10.37 22.50
N GLY A 22 28.42 11.00 21.57
CA GLY A 22 29.00 11.79 20.48
C GLY A 22 29.80 13.02 20.95
N ALA A 23 29.35 13.70 22.01
CA ALA A 23 30.08 14.84 22.56
C ALA A 23 31.37 14.43 23.29
N VAL A 24 31.31 13.37 24.09
CA VAL A 24 32.47 12.82 24.82
C VAL A 24 33.49 12.23 23.86
N SER A 25 33.04 11.58 22.79
CA SER A 25 33.91 10.96 21.81
C SER A 25 34.81 11.97 21.10
N ILE A 26 34.32 13.20 20.83
CA ILE A 26 35.12 14.28 20.24
C ILE A 26 36.37 14.62 21.09
N VAL A 27 36.34 14.35 22.39
CA VAL A 27 37.40 14.76 23.34
C VAL A 27 38.40 13.63 23.62
N LEU A 28 38.02 12.36 23.52
CA LEU A 28 38.75 11.27 24.21
C LEU A 28 39.28 10.11 23.35
N ALA A 29 38.87 9.93 22.10
CA ALA A 29 39.17 8.68 21.37
C ALA A 29 39.88 8.86 20.01
N GLU A 30 40.62 7.83 19.60
CA GLU A 30 41.12 7.69 18.23
C GLU A 30 39.93 7.48 17.27
N GLY A 31 40.03 8.04 16.06
CA GLY A 31 38.87 8.39 15.20
C GLY A 31 37.90 7.27 14.83
N GLU A 32 38.33 6.01 14.78
CA GLU A 32 37.50 4.89 14.30
C GLU A 32 36.44 4.47 15.33
N THR A 33 36.81 4.29 16.59
CA THR A 33 35.86 3.86 17.63
C THR A 33 34.75 4.90 17.84
N ILE A 34 35.10 6.19 17.69
CA ILE A 34 34.16 7.31 17.80
C ILE A 34 33.05 7.20 16.75
N TRP A 35 33.43 7.05 15.49
CA TRP A 35 32.47 6.99 14.39
C TRP A 35 31.52 5.80 14.56
N ARG A 36 32.02 4.63 15.01
CA ARG A 36 31.19 3.43 15.24
C ARG A 36 30.13 3.64 16.32
N ILE A 37 30.49 4.30 17.41
CA ILE A 37 29.54 4.64 18.50
C ILE A 37 28.47 5.60 17.98
N ILE A 38 28.87 6.66 17.27
CA ILE A 38 27.95 7.65 16.69
C ILE A 38 27.00 6.99 15.68
N ALA A 39 27.53 6.17 14.76
CA ALA A 39 26.74 5.46 13.77
C ALA A 39 25.75 4.49 14.41
N THR A 40 26.16 3.74 15.45
CA THR A 40 25.28 2.84 16.22
C THR A 40 24.13 3.61 16.87
N ALA A 41 24.44 4.75 17.48
CA ALA A 41 23.47 5.66 18.07
C ALA A 41 22.45 6.18 17.04
N MET A 42 22.92 6.62 15.87
CA MET A 42 22.07 7.10 14.78
C MET A 42 21.18 5.97 14.23
N ALA A 43 21.73 4.79 13.98
CA ALA A 43 20.98 3.62 13.52
C ALA A 43 19.89 3.21 14.52
N THR A 44 20.21 3.25 15.83
CA THR A 44 19.24 2.96 16.91
C THR A 44 18.11 3.99 16.92
N ALA A 45 18.43 5.28 16.81
CA ALA A 45 17.45 6.35 16.77
C ALA A 45 16.51 6.21 15.55
N ALA A 46 17.07 5.94 14.36
CA ALA A 46 16.29 5.72 13.13
C ALA A 46 15.38 4.49 13.25
N CYS A 47 15.90 3.37 13.77
CA CYS A 47 15.16 2.14 14.03
C CYS A 47 13.96 2.40 14.96
N CYS A 48 14.18 3.06 16.11
CA CYS A 48 13.11 3.42 17.04
C CYS A 48 12.05 4.33 16.41
N ALA A 49 12.48 5.34 15.63
CA ALA A 49 11.57 6.28 14.97
C ALA A 49 10.65 5.58 13.96
N ILE A 50 11.16 4.58 13.23
CA ILE A 50 10.39 3.79 12.26
C ILE A 50 9.53 2.72 12.96
N LEU A 51 10.04 2.05 14.00
CA LEU A 51 9.29 1.03 14.74
C LEU A 51 8.05 1.59 15.46
N PHE A 52 8.09 2.86 15.88
CA PHE A 52 6.95 3.48 16.57
C PHE A 52 5.65 3.47 15.75
N PRO A 53 5.56 4.05 14.53
CA PRO A 53 4.34 3.98 13.72
C PRO A 53 3.97 2.55 13.31
N LEU A 54 4.96 1.67 13.09
CA LEU A 54 4.71 0.25 12.79
C LEU A 54 4.06 -0.49 13.96
N SER A 55 4.36 -0.11 15.21
CA SER A 55 3.66 -0.65 16.40
C SER A 55 2.17 -0.33 16.42
N LEU A 56 1.81 0.85 15.90
CA LEU A 56 0.41 1.24 15.79
C LEU A 56 -0.34 0.42 14.74
N LEU A 57 0.36 -0.07 13.71
CA LEU A 57 -0.19 -0.99 12.72
C LEU A 57 -0.36 -2.40 13.31
N SER A 58 0.56 -2.84 14.18
CA SER A 58 0.52 -4.14 14.84
C SER A 58 -0.66 -4.30 15.82
N ASP A 59 -1.02 -3.21 16.52
CA ASP A 59 -2.14 -3.18 17.47
C ASP A 59 -3.50 -3.48 16.83
N ARG A 60 -3.67 -3.13 15.54
CA ARG A 60 -4.93 -3.30 14.83
C ARG A 60 -5.03 -4.71 14.25
N PRO A 61 -6.08 -5.50 14.55
CA PRO A 61 -6.18 -6.89 14.09
C PRO A 61 -6.13 -7.02 12.56
N ALA A 62 -6.69 -6.06 11.83
CA ALA A 62 -6.70 -6.04 10.38
C ALA A 62 -5.32 -5.80 9.74
N THR A 63 -4.40 -5.11 10.43
CA THR A 63 -3.05 -4.78 9.92
C THR A 63 -1.93 -5.42 10.74
N ARG A 64 -2.27 -6.30 11.68
CA ARG A 64 -1.33 -6.86 12.66
C ARG A 64 -0.13 -7.53 11.98
N TRP A 65 -0.40 -8.43 11.04
CA TRP A 65 0.63 -9.17 10.33
C TRP A 65 1.57 -8.26 9.53
N SER A 66 1.03 -7.21 8.91
CA SER A 66 1.83 -6.21 8.19
C SER A 66 2.75 -5.45 9.16
N GLY A 67 2.21 -5.00 10.30
CA GLY A 67 3.00 -4.36 11.34
C GLY A 67 4.13 -5.25 11.86
N LEU A 68 3.83 -6.53 12.14
CA LEU A 68 4.82 -7.50 12.61
C LEU A 68 5.92 -7.78 11.56
N LEU A 69 5.54 -7.97 10.29
CA LEU A 69 6.50 -8.17 9.21
C LEU A 69 7.44 -6.95 9.08
N SER A 70 6.89 -5.74 9.03
CA SER A 70 7.70 -4.52 8.95
C SER A 70 8.61 -4.34 10.16
N MET A 71 8.15 -4.66 11.37
CA MET A 71 9.02 -4.68 12.54
C MET A 71 10.17 -5.67 12.41
N GLY A 72 9.87 -6.89 11.95
CA GLY A 72 10.89 -7.91 11.71
C GLY A 72 11.96 -7.43 10.72
N VAL A 73 11.53 -6.85 9.59
CA VAL A 73 12.44 -6.25 8.59
C VAL A 73 13.33 -5.18 9.23
N ILE A 74 12.75 -4.21 9.95
CA ILE A 74 13.53 -3.13 10.58
C ILE A 74 14.51 -3.64 11.65
N VAL A 75 14.14 -4.67 12.41
CA VAL A 75 15.06 -5.31 13.38
C VAL A 75 16.20 -6.03 12.66
N CYS A 76 15.92 -6.73 11.56
CA CYS A 76 16.95 -7.35 10.73
C CYS A 76 17.89 -6.30 10.11
N GLU A 77 17.35 -5.21 9.55
CA GLU A 77 18.13 -4.07 9.04
C GLU A 77 19.05 -3.49 10.12
N PHE A 78 18.52 -3.28 11.32
CA PHE A 78 19.31 -2.76 12.43
C PHE A 78 20.46 -3.71 12.81
N ALA A 79 20.21 -5.03 12.87
CA ALA A 79 21.24 -6.00 13.15
C ALA A 79 22.35 -6.04 12.07
N LEU A 80 21.97 -5.95 10.79
CA LEU A 80 22.92 -5.87 9.69
C LEU A 80 23.70 -4.55 9.70
N ALA A 81 23.04 -3.43 10.04
CA ALA A 81 23.70 -2.14 10.23
C ALA A 81 24.75 -2.22 11.33
N LEU A 82 24.45 -2.85 12.47
CA LEU A 82 25.43 -3.08 13.53
C LEU A 82 26.59 -3.96 13.04
N ALA A 83 26.32 -5.00 12.26
CA ALA A 83 27.37 -5.84 11.70
C ALA A 83 28.33 -5.06 10.80
N LEU A 84 27.81 -4.15 9.96
CA LEU A 84 28.63 -3.26 9.12
C LEU A 84 29.38 -2.22 9.96
N ILE A 85 28.72 -1.54 10.88
CA ILE A 85 29.33 -0.50 11.73
C ILE A 85 30.50 -1.06 12.55
N TRP A 86 30.38 -2.30 13.01
CA TRP A 86 31.40 -2.96 13.83
C TRP A 86 32.36 -3.84 13.03
N GLU A 87 32.34 -3.77 11.70
CA GLU A 87 33.25 -4.53 10.81
C GLU A 87 33.28 -6.04 11.15
N VAL A 88 32.14 -6.58 11.57
CA VAL A 88 31.97 -8.03 11.77
C VAL A 88 32.37 -8.85 10.52
N PRO A 89 32.17 -8.35 9.28
CA PRO A 89 32.62 -9.04 8.07
C PRO A 89 34.13 -9.30 8.00
N ASP A 90 34.95 -8.41 8.57
CA ASP A 90 36.41 -8.56 8.58
C ASP A 90 36.84 -9.75 9.43
N TRP A 91 36.04 -10.15 10.42
CA TRP A 91 36.31 -11.34 11.22
C TRP A 91 36.27 -12.63 10.39
N PHE A 92 35.57 -12.60 9.25
CA PHE A 92 35.49 -13.70 8.30
C PHE A 92 36.50 -13.56 7.15
N GLY A 93 37.32 -12.50 7.14
CA GLY A 93 38.42 -12.33 6.20
C GLY A 93 38.02 -12.07 4.75
N SER A 94 36.79 -11.62 4.50
CA SER A 94 36.29 -11.37 3.15
C SER A 94 35.78 -9.94 2.99
N TRP A 95 36.56 -9.07 2.34
CA TRP A 95 36.17 -7.70 1.97
C TRP A 95 34.84 -7.64 1.19
N ARG A 96 34.50 -8.71 0.45
CA ARG A 96 33.21 -8.82 -0.26
C ARG A 96 32.00 -8.99 0.66
N ALA A 97 32.18 -9.39 1.91
CA ALA A 97 31.06 -9.60 2.82
C ALA A 97 30.41 -8.28 3.23
N GLU A 98 31.17 -7.17 3.32
CA GLU A 98 30.61 -5.84 3.58
C GLU A 98 29.62 -5.43 2.48
N GLU A 99 30.04 -5.52 1.21
CA GLU A 99 29.20 -5.20 0.06
C GLU A 99 27.94 -6.09 0.02
N ARG A 100 28.09 -7.39 0.28
CA ARG A 100 26.96 -8.32 0.33
C ARG A 100 25.97 -8.02 1.43
N ILE A 101 26.44 -7.63 2.62
CA ILE A 101 25.58 -7.25 3.74
C ILE A 101 24.89 -5.92 3.42
N ALA A 102 25.59 -4.94 2.87
CA ALA A 102 25.01 -3.67 2.45
C ALA A 102 23.93 -3.86 1.36
N LEU A 103 24.17 -4.73 0.37
CA LEU A 103 23.17 -5.11 -0.63
C LEU A 103 21.99 -5.86 0.00
N THR A 104 22.26 -6.76 0.95
CA THR A 104 21.20 -7.50 1.68
C THR A 104 20.28 -6.53 2.43
N MET A 105 20.84 -5.54 3.13
CA MET A 105 20.09 -4.45 3.75
C MET A 105 19.26 -3.68 2.73
N LEU A 106 19.89 -3.22 1.63
CA LEU A 106 19.16 -2.49 0.60
C LEU A 106 17.94 -3.27 0.06
N PHE A 107 18.12 -4.57 -0.21
CA PHE A 107 17.06 -5.41 -0.77
C PHE A 107 15.99 -5.80 0.26
N LEU A 108 16.36 -6.06 1.51
CA LEU A 108 15.38 -6.30 2.59
C LEU A 108 14.48 -5.07 2.78
N PHE A 109 15.04 -3.87 2.77
CA PHE A 109 14.27 -2.63 2.85
C PHE A 109 13.36 -2.44 1.62
N LEU A 110 13.93 -2.53 0.41
CA LEU A 110 13.21 -2.30 -0.85
C LEU A 110 12.08 -3.29 -1.09
N VAL A 111 12.24 -4.57 -0.71
CA VAL A 111 11.23 -5.62 -0.89
C VAL A 111 10.29 -5.74 0.32
N GLY A 112 10.81 -5.51 1.52
CA GLY A 112 10.06 -5.60 2.78
C GLY A 112 8.91 -4.59 2.89
N ILE A 113 9.12 -3.35 2.40
CA ILE A 113 8.06 -2.33 2.40
C ILE A 113 6.89 -2.74 1.49
N PRO A 114 7.07 -3.03 0.18
CA PRO A 114 6.01 -3.56 -0.67
C PRO A 114 5.35 -4.83 -0.14
N ALA A 115 6.13 -5.77 0.40
CA ALA A 115 5.58 -7.00 1.00
C ALA A 115 4.62 -6.68 2.14
N SER A 116 4.98 -5.72 3.01
CA SER A 116 4.11 -5.29 4.10
C SER A 116 2.79 -4.67 3.62
N LEU A 117 2.82 -3.88 2.53
CA LEU A 117 1.63 -3.29 1.92
C LEU A 117 0.74 -4.38 1.28
N CYS A 118 1.36 -5.35 0.59
CA CYS A 118 0.66 -6.50 0.02
C CYS A 118 -0.01 -7.36 1.09
N LEU A 119 0.63 -7.49 2.26
CA LEU A 119 0.05 -8.20 3.40
C LEU A 119 -1.17 -7.48 3.98
N GLN A 120 -1.19 -6.13 3.97
CA GLN A 120 -2.41 -5.37 4.33
C GLN A 120 -3.52 -5.59 3.30
N MET A 121 -3.18 -5.63 2.01
CA MET A 121 -4.15 -5.94 0.96
C MET A 121 -4.70 -7.35 1.10
N TRP A 122 -3.89 -8.32 1.52
CA TRP A 122 -4.33 -9.71 1.70
C TRP A 122 -5.45 -9.84 2.73
N MET A 123 -5.39 -9.05 3.80
CA MET A 123 -6.41 -9.01 4.86
C MET A 123 -7.71 -8.32 4.42
N ALA A 124 -7.69 -7.57 3.31
CA ALA A 124 -8.89 -6.94 2.77
C ALA A 124 -9.61 -7.92 1.82
N PRO A 125 -10.90 -8.25 2.05
CA PRO A 125 -11.59 -9.32 1.30
C PRO A 125 -11.64 -9.06 -0.21
N TYR A 126 -11.69 -7.79 -0.63
CA TYR A 126 -11.70 -7.40 -2.04
C TYR A 126 -10.31 -7.34 -2.68
N ALA A 127 -9.23 -7.39 -1.90
CA ALA A 127 -7.85 -7.32 -2.40
C ALA A 127 -7.03 -8.55 -2.00
N ALA A 128 -7.66 -9.58 -1.45
CA ALA A 128 -7.00 -10.76 -0.91
C ALA A 128 -6.09 -11.46 -1.94
N VAL A 129 -6.60 -11.68 -3.16
CA VAL A 129 -5.86 -12.32 -4.24
C VAL A 129 -4.67 -11.48 -4.69
N ALA A 130 -4.85 -10.16 -4.84
CA ALA A 130 -3.77 -9.25 -5.19
C ALA A 130 -2.69 -9.19 -4.10
N GLY A 131 -3.10 -9.13 -2.83
CA GLY A 131 -2.21 -9.11 -1.69
C GLY A 131 -1.38 -10.39 -1.56
N LEU A 132 -2.02 -11.56 -1.66
CA LEU A 132 -1.33 -12.85 -1.66
C LEU A 132 -0.34 -12.95 -2.82
N THR A 133 -0.78 -12.60 -4.03
CA THR A 133 0.10 -12.60 -5.22
C THR A 133 1.31 -11.69 -4.98
N GLY A 134 1.08 -10.48 -4.44
CA GLY A 134 2.17 -9.54 -4.14
C GLY A 134 3.15 -10.05 -3.10
N VAL A 135 2.69 -10.70 -2.03
CA VAL A 135 3.57 -11.31 -1.02
C VAL A 135 4.42 -12.42 -1.63
N VAL A 136 3.82 -13.29 -2.48
CA VAL A 136 4.56 -14.35 -3.18
C VAL A 136 5.60 -13.75 -4.12
N LEU A 137 5.23 -12.74 -4.92
CA LEU A 137 6.17 -12.07 -5.84
C LEU A 137 7.33 -11.41 -5.08
N CYS A 138 7.06 -10.70 -3.99
CA CYS A 138 8.12 -10.13 -3.14
C CYS A 138 9.01 -11.22 -2.53
N ALA A 139 8.45 -12.35 -2.09
CA ALA A 139 9.25 -13.45 -1.55
C ALA A 139 10.17 -14.07 -2.61
N VAL A 140 9.66 -14.27 -3.83
CA VAL A 140 10.45 -14.76 -4.98
C VAL A 140 11.52 -13.75 -5.37
N GLU A 141 11.19 -12.46 -5.44
CA GLU A 141 12.14 -11.38 -5.72
C GLU A 141 13.28 -11.35 -4.70
N LEU A 142 12.95 -11.36 -3.41
CA LEU A 142 13.95 -11.40 -2.35
C LEU A 142 14.82 -12.65 -2.44
N ALA A 143 14.23 -13.82 -2.73
CA ALA A 143 14.99 -15.06 -2.88
C ALA A 143 15.99 -14.98 -4.04
N ILE A 144 15.59 -14.41 -5.19
CA ILE A 144 16.48 -14.20 -6.34
C ILE A 144 17.61 -13.22 -5.97
N LEU A 145 17.28 -12.12 -5.27
CA LEU A 145 18.27 -11.15 -4.82
C LEU A 145 19.26 -11.75 -3.81
N MET A 146 18.78 -12.53 -2.84
CA MET A 146 19.66 -13.23 -1.88
C MET A 146 20.53 -14.27 -2.57
N PHE A 147 19.99 -14.98 -3.55
CA PHE A 147 20.76 -15.93 -4.35
C PHE A 147 21.84 -15.23 -5.18
N ALA A 148 21.52 -14.09 -5.81
CA ALA A 148 22.47 -13.26 -6.54
C ALA A 148 23.61 -12.77 -5.65
N VAL A 149 23.30 -12.27 -4.46
CA VAL A 149 24.27 -11.70 -3.51
C VAL A 149 25.20 -12.77 -2.90
N TRP A 150 24.65 -13.92 -2.50
CA TRP A 150 25.39 -14.86 -1.65
C TRP A 150 25.93 -16.10 -2.37
N ILE A 151 25.28 -16.57 -3.44
CA ILE A 151 25.52 -17.90 -4.03
C ILE A 151 26.10 -17.84 -5.45
N SER A 152 25.90 -16.74 -6.18
CA SER A 152 26.13 -16.66 -7.64
C SER A 152 27.56 -16.95 -8.12
N HIS A 153 28.57 -17.04 -7.23
CA HIS A 153 29.96 -17.35 -7.56
C HIS A 153 30.11 -18.73 -8.26
N GLY A 154 30.03 -18.74 -9.59
CA GLY A 154 30.39 -19.86 -10.46
C GLY A 154 29.25 -20.64 -11.11
N PHE A 155 27.98 -20.40 -10.74
CA PHE A 155 26.83 -21.14 -11.31
C PHE A 155 26.04 -20.34 -12.35
N LEU A 156 25.81 -19.04 -12.10
CA LEU A 156 25.00 -18.16 -12.95
C LEU A 156 25.61 -16.76 -12.96
N ASP A 157 25.38 -15.99 -14.03
CA ASP A 157 25.81 -14.60 -14.09
C ASP A 157 25.00 -13.76 -13.09
N GLU A 158 25.69 -13.16 -12.12
CA GLU A 158 25.15 -12.29 -11.08
C GLU A 158 24.33 -11.14 -11.69
N GLN A 159 24.79 -10.57 -12.81
CA GLN A 159 24.10 -9.45 -13.46
C GLN A 159 22.74 -9.86 -14.01
N GLU A 160 22.63 -11.06 -14.59
CA GLU A 160 21.37 -11.56 -15.16
C GLU A 160 20.35 -11.89 -14.06
N LEU A 161 20.80 -12.34 -12.88
CA LEU A 161 19.94 -12.52 -11.71
C LEU A 161 19.41 -11.19 -11.18
N PHE A 162 20.24 -10.15 -11.08
CA PHE A 162 19.76 -8.82 -10.69
C PHE A 162 18.78 -8.23 -11.70
N LYS A 163 19.05 -8.37 -13.00
CA LYS A 163 18.09 -7.98 -14.06
C LYS A 163 16.78 -8.76 -13.96
N THR A 164 16.85 -10.05 -13.64
CA THR A 164 15.66 -10.90 -13.42
C THR A 164 14.82 -10.40 -12.26
N ALA A 165 15.44 -10.10 -11.11
CA ALA A 165 14.77 -9.49 -9.97
C ALA A 165 14.16 -8.12 -10.32
N GLY A 166 14.91 -7.27 -11.02
CA GLY A 166 14.42 -5.97 -11.50
C GLY A 166 13.24 -6.08 -12.46
N ALA A 167 13.25 -7.07 -13.36
CA ALA A 167 12.13 -7.35 -14.25
C ALA A 167 10.88 -7.78 -13.46
N LEU A 168 11.05 -8.59 -12.41
CA LEU A 168 9.96 -9.00 -11.51
C LEU A 168 9.42 -7.81 -10.72
N ALA A 169 10.30 -6.96 -10.20
CA ALA A 169 9.96 -5.73 -9.48
C ALA A 169 9.19 -4.74 -10.35
N ALA A 170 9.51 -4.67 -11.65
CA ALA A 170 8.83 -3.78 -12.59
C ALA A 170 7.45 -4.32 -13.02
N MET A 171 7.34 -5.61 -13.35
CA MET A 171 6.11 -6.19 -13.90
C MET A 171 5.14 -6.71 -12.82
N GLY A 172 5.66 -7.14 -11.67
CA GLY A 172 4.88 -7.65 -10.55
C GLY A 172 3.80 -6.67 -10.06
N PRO A 173 4.13 -5.40 -9.76
CA PRO A 173 3.16 -4.39 -9.37
C PRO A 173 2.03 -4.18 -10.37
N LEU A 174 2.28 -4.35 -11.67
CA LEU A 174 1.24 -4.26 -12.71
C LEU A 174 0.24 -5.42 -12.59
N ALA A 175 0.73 -6.64 -12.42
CA ALA A 175 -0.12 -7.81 -12.19
C ALA A 175 -0.93 -7.67 -10.90
N ILE A 176 -0.30 -7.23 -9.80
CA ILE A 176 -0.95 -6.98 -8.51
C ILE A 176 -2.06 -5.92 -8.68
N ALA A 177 -1.76 -4.79 -9.33
CA ALA A 177 -2.71 -3.72 -9.58
C ALA A 177 -3.91 -4.17 -10.44
N CYS A 178 -3.70 -5.03 -11.43
CA CYS A 178 -4.78 -5.62 -12.23
C CYS A 178 -5.67 -6.58 -11.41
N LEU A 179 -5.11 -7.27 -10.41
CA LEU A 179 -5.83 -8.22 -9.56
C LEU A 179 -6.62 -7.56 -8.42
N VAL A 180 -6.42 -6.26 -8.15
CA VAL A 180 -7.18 -5.59 -7.08
C VAL A 180 -8.68 -5.59 -7.40
N GLY A 181 -9.50 -6.01 -6.43
CA GLY A 181 -10.96 -6.09 -6.60
C GLY A 181 -11.47 -7.41 -7.18
N VAL A 182 -10.60 -8.41 -7.42
CA VAL A 182 -11.04 -9.77 -7.80
C VAL A 182 -11.96 -10.31 -6.71
N GLY A 183 -13.10 -10.90 -7.12
CA GLY A 183 -14.15 -11.38 -6.20
C GLY A 183 -15.24 -10.36 -5.86
N ARG A 184 -15.09 -9.08 -6.22
CA ARG A 184 -16.15 -8.07 -6.04
C ARG A 184 -17.11 -8.03 -7.24
N PRO A 185 -18.43 -8.13 -7.05
CA PRO A 185 -19.40 -7.89 -8.11
C PRO A 185 -19.47 -6.40 -8.48
N PRO A 186 -19.66 -6.05 -9.78
CA PRO A 186 -19.67 -6.94 -10.93
C PRO A 186 -18.26 -7.44 -11.31
N SER A 187 -18.15 -8.70 -11.71
CA SER A 187 -16.88 -9.28 -12.14
C SER A 187 -16.38 -8.60 -13.42
N ARG A 188 -15.16 -8.06 -13.37
CA ARG A 188 -14.53 -7.36 -14.51
C ARG A 188 -13.52 -8.28 -15.18
N TRP A 189 -13.97 -9.05 -16.16
CA TRP A 189 -13.17 -10.07 -16.85
C TRP A 189 -11.95 -9.49 -17.60
N TRP A 190 -12.04 -8.24 -18.07
CA TRP A 190 -10.95 -7.55 -18.77
C TRP A 190 -9.69 -7.33 -17.92
N ARG A 191 -9.74 -7.48 -16.59
CA ARG A 191 -8.55 -7.43 -15.71
C ARG A 191 -7.50 -8.48 -16.08
N TRP A 192 -7.96 -9.66 -16.50
CA TRP A 192 -7.08 -10.76 -16.88
C TRP A 192 -6.27 -10.45 -18.14
N VAL A 193 -6.75 -9.53 -18.99
CA VAL A 193 -5.98 -9.03 -20.14
C VAL A 193 -4.73 -8.28 -19.67
N GLY A 194 -4.85 -7.47 -18.61
CA GLY A 194 -3.71 -6.76 -18.02
C GLY A 194 -2.74 -7.70 -17.30
N VAL A 195 -3.25 -8.69 -16.56
CA VAL A 195 -2.42 -9.73 -15.94
C VAL A 195 -1.66 -10.50 -17.01
N GLY A 196 -2.35 -10.98 -18.05
CA GLY A 196 -1.72 -11.66 -19.18
C GLY A 196 -0.67 -10.79 -19.87
N GLY A 197 -0.97 -9.51 -20.11
CA GLY A 197 -0.01 -8.56 -20.66
C GLY A 197 1.25 -8.41 -19.81
N ALA A 198 1.11 -8.23 -18.49
CA ALA A 198 2.24 -8.15 -17.57
C ALA A 198 3.06 -9.45 -17.53
N THR A 199 2.40 -10.62 -17.54
CA THR A 199 3.07 -11.93 -17.56
C THR A 199 3.84 -12.16 -18.86
N VAL A 200 3.25 -11.84 -20.02
CA VAL A 200 3.93 -11.96 -21.32
C VAL A 200 5.12 -11.00 -21.39
N ALA A 201 4.95 -9.75 -20.96
CA ALA A 201 6.03 -8.77 -20.90
C ALA A 201 7.18 -9.26 -19.99
N PHE A 202 6.86 -9.82 -18.82
CA PHE A 202 7.86 -10.42 -17.92
C PHE A 202 8.58 -11.61 -18.57
N ALA A 203 7.85 -12.53 -19.19
CA ALA A 203 8.45 -13.68 -19.89
C ALA A 203 9.38 -13.23 -21.02
N MET A 204 9.02 -12.19 -21.77
CA MET A 204 9.88 -11.60 -22.79
C MET A 204 11.15 -10.98 -22.20
N LEU A 205 11.07 -10.31 -21.05
CA LEU A 205 12.25 -9.81 -20.34
C LEU A 205 13.16 -10.97 -19.91
N LEU A 206 12.60 -12.06 -19.38
CA LEU A 206 13.41 -13.23 -19.01
C LEU A 206 14.12 -13.85 -20.22
N VAL A 207 13.43 -13.98 -21.36
CA VAL A 207 14.07 -14.46 -22.60
C VAL A 207 15.16 -13.48 -23.06
N GLY A 208 14.92 -12.18 -22.93
CA GLY A 208 15.87 -11.12 -23.24
C GLY A 208 17.15 -11.17 -22.41
N ILE A 209 16.99 -11.44 -21.11
CA ILE A 209 18.05 -11.56 -20.10
C ILE A 209 18.86 -12.83 -20.33
N TRP A 210 18.20 -13.99 -20.48
CA TRP A 210 18.87 -15.29 -20.42
C TRP A 210 19.27 -15.90 -21.77
N ILE A 211 18.57 -15.58 -22.85
CA ILE A 211 18.72 -16.28 -24.14
C ILE A 211 19.26 -15.34 -25.22
N TYR A 212 18.58 -14.23 -25.46
CA TYR A 212 18.89 -13.35 -26.61
C TYR A 212 18.56 -11.90 -26.30
N SER A 213 19.56 -11.02 -26.36
CA SER A 213 19.36 -9.58 -26.51
C SER A 213 18.84 -9.29 -27.93
N SER A 214 17.57 -9.60 -28.19
CA SER A 214 16.96 -9.28 -29.48
C SER A 214 16.42 -7.85 -29.46
N GLU A 215 16.72 -7.07 -30.51
CA GLU A 215 16.36 -5.66 -30.66
C GLU A 215 14.86 -5.36 -30.82
N LYS A 216 13.97 -6.37 -30.74
CA LYS A 216 12.54 -6.18 -31.00
C LYS A 216 11.80 -5.71 -29.75
N TYR A 217 11.94 -4.42 -29.45
CA TYR A 217 11.29 -3.78 -28.30
C TYR A 217 9.78 -3.60 -28.49
N PHE A 218 9.28 -3.54 -29.73
CA PHE A 218 7.89 -3.21 -30.01
C PHE A 218 6.87 -4.13 -29.32
N VAL A 219 7.00 -5.45 -29.49
CA VAL A 219 6.03 -6.41 -28.95
C VAL A 219 6.03 -6.37 -27.42
N PHE A 220 7.21 -6.27 -26.81
CA PHE A 220 7.34 -6.09 -25.35
C PHE A 220 6.66 -4.80 -24.89
N THR A 221 6.91 -3.67 -25.57
CA THR A 221 6.32 -2.38 -25.24
C THR A 221 4.79 -2.44 -25.32
N VAL A 222 4.22 -3.08 -26.35
CA VAL A 222 2.76 -3.24 -26.49
C VAL A 222 2.16 -3.98 -25.29
N PHE A 223 2.72 -5.12 -24.89
CA PHE A 223 2.21 -5.88 -23.74
C PHE A 223 2.41 -5.16 -22.41
N CYS A 224 3.52 -4.45 -22.24
CA CYS A 224 3.77 -3.61 -21.07
C CYS A 224 2.74 -2.46 -20.99
N CYS A 225 2.53 -1.73 -22.08
CA CYS A 225 1.52 -0.67 -22.19
C CYS A 225 0.10 -1.17 -21.91
N LEU A 226 -0.24 -2.38 -22.39
CA LEU A 226 -1.51 -3.03 -22.08
C LEU A 226 -1.64 -3.32 -20.57
N GLY A 227 -0.59 -3.87 -19.94
CA GLY A 227 -0.56 -4.10 -18.49
C GLY A 227 -0.76 -2.82 -17.69
N VAL A 228 -0.01 -1.75 -18.01
CA VAL A 228 -0.08 -0.44 -17.33
C VAL A 228 -1.46 0.20 -17.46
N THR A 229 -2.03 0.23 -18.67
CA THR A 229 -3.34 0.86 -18.91
C THR A 229 -4.46 0.13 -18.16
N VAL A 230 -4.46 -1.21 -18.20
CA VAL A 230 -5.43 -2.02 -17.46
C VAL A 230 -5.25 -1.85 -15.95
N ALA A 231 -4.02 -1.81 -15.45
CA ALA A 231 -3.73 -1.56 -14.04
C ALA A 231 -4.26 -0.19 -13.58
N VAL A 232 -3.94 0.88 -14.31
CA VAL A 232 -4.41 2.24 -14.01
C VAL A 232 -5.93 2.32 -14.07
N ALA A 233 -6.55 1.78 -15.12
CA ALA A 233 -8.01 1.77 -15.25
C ALA A 233 -8.68 1.01 -14.10
N ASN A 234 -8.13 -0.15 -13.71
CA ASN A 234 -8.65 -0.94 -12.60
C ASN A 234 -8.58 -0.18 -11.27
N LEU A 235 -7.41 0.38 -10.93
CA LEU A 235 -7.21 1.15 -9.71
C LEU A 235 -8.08 2.42 -9.68
N ALA A 236 -8.15 3.15 -10.80
CA ALA A 236 -8.96 4.36 -10.91
C ALA A 236 -10.44 4.05 -10.62
N MET A 237 -10.97 2.94 -11.15
CA MET A 237 -12.36 2.54 -10.94
C MET A 237 -12.67 1.99 -9.54
N LEU A 238 -11.68 1.87 -8.64
CA LEU A 238 -11.91 1.59 -7.22
C LEU A 238 -12.15 2.87 -6.40
N ALA A 239 -11.80 4.04 -6.95
CA ALA A 239 -12.04 5.31 -6.29
C ALA A 239 -13.55 5.57 -6.15
N THR A 240 -13.98 5.86 -4.92
CA THR A 240 -15.37 6.24 -4.64
C THR A 240 -15.58 7.71 -4.99
N LEU A 241 -16.17 7.97 -6.16
CA LEU A 241 -16.40 9.32 -6.69
C LEU A 241 -17.89 9.65 -6.75
N LYS A 242 -18.23 10.92 -6.48
CA LYS A 242 -19.56 11.46 -6.73
C LYS A 242 -19.83 11.56 -8.24
N ALA A 243 -21.09 11.61 -8.67
CA ALA A 243 -21.47 11.68 -10.08
C ALA A 243 -20.75 12.82 -10.83
N GLY A 244 -20.70 14.02 -10.25
CA GLY A 244 -20.01 15.18 -10.83
C GLY A 244 -18.48 15.08 -10.86
N GLN A 245 -17.87 14.09 -10.20
CA GLN A 245 -16.42 13.87 -10.19
C GLN A 245 -15.99 12.74 -11.14
N ARG A 246 -16.93 12.07 -11.80
CA ARG A 246 -16.63 10.96 -12.73
C ARG A 246 -15.81 11.38 -13.95
N TRP A 247 -15.82 12.66 -14.32
CA TRP A 247 -14.97 13.16 -15.41
C TRP A 247 -13.48 12.97 -15.10
N VAL A 248 -13.06 13.09 -13.83
CA VAL A 248 -11.66 12.89 -13.41
C VAL A 248 -11.22 11.46 -13.66
N LEU A 249 -12.10 10.49 -13.35
CA LEU A 249 -11.87 9.07 -13.64
C LEU A 249 -11.61 8.85 -15.15
N ILE A 250 -12.50 9.39 -15.99
CA ILE A 250 -12.43 9.24 -17.44
C ILE A 250 -11.16 9.91 -17.97
N ALA A 251 -10.82 11.10 -17.47
CA ALA A 251 -9.60 11.82 -17.84
C ALA A 251 -8.33 11.02 -17.49
N THR A 252 -8.25 10.43 -16.29
CA THR A 252 -7.12 9.58 -15.88
C THR A 252 -6.95 8.39 -16.84
N ILE A 253 -8.03 7.69 -17.15
CA ILE A 253 -7.99 6.50 -18.02
C ILE A 253 -7.62 6.90 -19.45
N ALA A 254 -8.22 7.98 -19.97
CA ALA A 254 -7.93 8.48 -21.31
C ALA A 254 -6.46 8.93 -21.45
N ALA A 255 -5.91 9.61 -20.44
CA ALA A 255 -4.50 10.00 -20.40
C ALA A 255 -3.57 8.79 -20.39
N ALA A 256 -3.88 7.76 -19.60
CA ALA A 256 -3.10 6.51 -19.56
C ALA A 256 -3.12 5.78 -20.91
N ILE A 257 -4.28 5.66 -21.55
CA ILE A 257 -4.42 5.05 -22.87
C ILE A 257 -3.63 5.84 -23.91
N THR A 258 -3.75 7.17 -23.89
CA THR A 258 -3.03 8.06 -24.81
C THR A 258 -1.51 7.89 -24.67
N ALA A 259 -1.01 7.86 -23.43
CA ALA A 259 0.41 7.63 -23.15
C ALA A 259 0.88 6.29 -23.70
N ALA A 260 0.12 5.22 -23.43
CA ALA A 260 0.41 3.87 -23.92
C ALA A 260 0.41 3.77 -25.45
N LEU A 261 -0.55 4.39 -26.13
CA LEU A 261 -0.63 4.40 -27.59
C LEU A 261 0.57 5.13 -28.21
N PHE A 262 0.95 6.28 -27.68
CA PHE A 262 2.13 7.01 -28.17
C PHE A 262 3.44 6.26 -27.88
N MET A 263 3.56 5.60 -26.73
CA MET A 263 4.71 4.77 -26.41
C MET A 263 4.83 3.56 -27.34
N ALA A 264 3.73 2.86 -27.60
CA ALA A 264 3.70 1.76 -28.55
C ALA A 264 4.01 2.22 -29.98
N ALA A 265 3.47 3.37 -30.40
CA ALA A 265 3.78 3.97 -31.69
C ALA A 265 5.27 4.34 -31.81
N ALA A 266 5.87 4.93 -30.77
CA ALA A 266 7.29 5.26 -30.72
C ALA A 266 8.18 4.01 -30.81
N ALA A 267 7.80 2.92 -30.13
CA ALA A 267 8.53 1.66 -30.23
C ALA A 267 8.41 1.05 -31.64
N GLY A 268 7.25 1.18 -32.29
CA GLY A 268 7.05 0.70 -33.66
C GLY A 268 7.78 1.55 -34.71
N SER A 269 7.90 2.86 -34.50
CA SER A 269 8.64 3.75 -35.40
C SER A 269 10.15 3.55 -35.32
N TRP A 270 10.69 3.15 -34.17
CA TRP A 270 12.07 2.66 -34.03
C TRP A 270 12.33 1.42 -34.88
N ASP A 271 11.45 0.41 -34.80
CA ASP A 271 11.56 -0.81 -35.62
C ASP A 271 11.48 -0.51 -37.13
N LEU A 272 10.70 0.51 -37.52
CA LEU A 272 10.55 0.96 -38.91
C LEU A 272 11.60 2.00 -39.37
N LYS A 273 12.55 2.38 -38.52
CA LYS A 273 13.58 3.42 -38.78
C LYS A 273 13.02 4.79 -39.17
N LEU A 274 11.83 5.15 -38.67
CA LEU A 274 11.18 6.45 -38.91
C LEU A 274 11.70 7.54 -37.95
N ARG A 275 12.99 7.87 -38.05
CA ARG A 275 13.79 8.69 -37.11
C ARG A 275 13.20 10.03 -36.66
N ASN A 276 12.33 10.68 -37.46
CA ASN A 276 11.82 12.02 -37.14
C ASN A 276 10.61 12.02 -36.20
N TRP A 277 9.90 10.89 -36.04
CA TRP A 277 8.65 10.85 -35.27
C TRP A 277 8.84 10.45 -33.81
N ASP A 278 9.91 9.71 -33.50
CA ASP A 278 10.12 9.09 -32.20
C ASP A 278 10.17 10.12 -31.06
N GLU A 279 10.85 11.24 -31.28
CA GLU A 279 11.02 12.26 -30.25
C GLU A 279 9.68 12.92 -29.89
N ILE A 280 8.86 13.26 -30.89
CA ILE A 280 7.55 13.85 -30.66
C ILE A 280 6.62 12.85 -29.96
N LEU A 281 6.62 11.59 -30.40
CA LEU A 281 5.81 10.53 -29.80
C LEU A 281 6.20 10.25 -28.35
N LEU A 282 7.51 10.19 -28.04
CA LEU A 282 8.00 10.03 -26.67
C LEU A 282 7.62 11.21 -25.78
N ARG A 283 7.70 12.45 -26.29
CA ARG A 283 7.26 13.66 -25.55
C ARG A 283 5.76 13.62 -25.27
N LEU A 284 4.94 13.24 -26.24
CA LEU A 284 3.49 13.10 -26.07
C LEU A 284 3.13 11.97 -25.10
N SER A 285 3.84 10.84 -25.19
CA SER A 285 3.73 9.72 -24.23
C SER A 285 4.04 10.18 -22.81
N GLY A 286 5.18 10.85 -22.62
CA GLY A 286 5.59 11.41 -21.33
C GLY A 286 4.58 12.42 -20.77
N ALA A 287 4.05 13.32 -21.60
CA ALA A 287 3.01 14.27 -21.20
C ALA A 287 1.74 13.54 -20.74
N GLY A 288 1.27 12.53 -21.49
CA GLY A 288 0.12 11.71 -21.11
C GLY A 288 0.35 10.95 -19.79
N ALA A 289 1.55 10.40 -19.59
CA ALA A 289 1.92 9.69 -18.36
C ALA A 289 1.90 10.62 -17.14
N ILE A 290 2.45 11.84 -17.26
CA ILE A 290 2.42 12.86 -16.21
C ILE A 290 0.98 13.23 -15.86
N VAL A 291 0.15 13.53 -16.86
CA VAL A 291 -1.27 13.87 -16.66
C VAL A 291 -2.01 12.73 -15.96
N SER A 292 -1.78 11.48 -16.39
CA SER A 292 -2.36 10.29 -15.75
C SER A 292 -1.93 10.14 -14.30
N ALA A 293 -0.65 10.38 -13.98
CA ALA A 293 -0.14 10.31 -12.61
C ALA A 293 -0.76 11.40 -11.70
N CYS A 294 -0.82 12.64 -12.17
CA CYS A 294 -1.44 13.75 -11.46
C CYS A 294 -2.93 13.51 -11.22
N ALA A 295 -3.66 13.06 -12.26
CA ALA A 295 -5.08 12.73 -12.14
C ALA A 295 -5.32 11.52 -11.24
N GLY A 296 -4.41 10.53 -11.23
CA GLY A 296 -4.40 9.43 -10.27
C GLY A 296 -4.28 9.90 -8.82
N MET A 297 -3.37 10.83 -8.53
CA MET A 297 -3.28 11.47 -7.20
C MET A 297 -4.57 12.22 -6.84
N ALA A 298 -5.15 12.98 -7.77
CA ALA A 298 -6.42 13.66 -7.56
C ALA A 298 -7.55 12.68 -7.21
N LEU A 299 -7.61 11.52 -7.89
CA LEU A 299 -8.56 10.45 -7.56
C LEU A 299 -8.37 9.91 -6.14
N ILE A 300 -7.13 9.73 -5.69
CA ILE A 300 -6.84 9.28 -4.31
C ILE A 300 -7.35 10.32 -3.30
N ILE A 301 -7.06 11.60 -3.51
CA ILE A 301 -7.51 12.69 -2.64
C ILE A 301 -9.04 12.77 -2.63
N LEU A 302 -9.70 12.78 -3.79
CA LEU A 302 -11.16 12.82 -3.89
C LEU A 302 -11.80 11.58 -3.25
N SER A 303 -11.22 10.39 -3.45
CA SER A 303 -11.70 9.17 -2.81
C SER A 303 -11.55 9.22 -1.29
N ARG A 304 -10.51 9.87 -0.77
CA ARG A 304 -10.33 10.08 0.68
C ARG A 304 -11.33 11.08 1.23
N LEU A 305 -11.57 12.19 0.53
CA LEU A 305 -12.56 13.21 0.91
C LEU A 305 -14.00 12.67 0.85
N ASN A 306 -14.31 11.80 -0.10
CA ASN A 306 -15.61 11.15 -0.23
C ASN A 306 -15.78 9.96 0.72
N ARG A 307 -14.71 9.47 1.36
CA ARG A 307 -14.82 8.38 2.31
C ARG A 307 -15.61 8.88 3.50
N LYS A 308 -16.83 8.37 3.65
CA LYS A 308 -17.67 8.61 4.83
C LYS A 308 -16.86 8.17 6.05
N VAL A 309 -16.29 9.13 6.78
CA VAL A 309 -15.74 8.85 8.11
C VAL A 309 -16.96 8.45 8.95
N PRO A 310 -16.96 7.27 9.58
CA PRO A 310 -18.01 6.93 10.53
C PRO A 310 -17.98 8.03 11.58
N GLN A 311 -18.92 8.98 11.49
CA GLN A 311 -19.03 10.00 12.51
C GLN A 311 -19.50 9.27 13.77
N PRO A 312 -18.78 9.40 14.90
CA PRO A 312 -19.32 8.91 16.15
C PRO A 312 -20.69 9.58 16.34
N LEU A 313 -21.71 8.79 16.73
CA LEU A 313 -23.06 9.28 16.96
C LEU A 313 -22.99 10.50 17.88
N VAL A 314 -23.27 11.69 17.34
CA VAL A 314 -23.00 12.99 18.00
C VAL A 314 -23.97 13.27 19.16
N ARG A 315 -24.94 12.40 19.43
CA ARG A 315 -25.76 12.48 20.65
C ARG A 315 -25.13 11.70 21.79
N THR A 316 -24.17 12.33 22.46
CA THR A 316 -23.66 11.93 23.79
C THR A 316 -24.70 11.97 24.91
N ASP A 317 -25.90 12.51 24.66
CA ASP A 317 -26.91 12.70 25.70
C ASP A 317 -27.93 11.56 25.81
N LEU A 318 -28.04 10.71 24.79
CA LEU A 318 -28.95 9.57 24.83
C LEU A 318 -28.22 8.39 25.50
N LYS A 319 -28.22 8.34 26.83
CA LYS A 319 -27.57 7.24 27.58
C LYS A 319 -28.43 5.98 27.60
N GLU A 320 -29.75 6.15 27.62
CA GLU A 320 -30.72 5.07 27.83
C GLU A 320 -31.91 5.24 26.90
N ILE A 321 -32.48 4.12 26.46
CA ILE A 321 -33.75 4.06 25.75
C ILE A 321 -34.72 3.15 26.51
N THR A 322 -35.99 3.52 26.54
CA THR A 322 -37.03 2.65 27.09
C THR A 322 -37.49 1.68 26.00
N VAL A 323 -37.34 0.38 26.23
CA VAL A 323 -37.75 -0.67 25.30
C VAL A 323 -38.62 -1.70 26.01
N HIS A 324 -39.51 -2.33 25.24
CA HIS A 324 -40.25 -3.50 25.70
C HIS A 324 -39.49 -4.76 25.31
N CYS A 325 -39.24 -5.64 26.28
CA CYS A 325 -38.56 -6.90 26.01
C CYS A 325 -39.46 -7.79 25.12
N PRO A 326 -39.01 -8.24 23.94
CA PRO A 326 -39.85 -9.04 23.03
C PRO A 326 -40.20 -10.43 23.60
N ALA A 327 -39.41 -10.94 24.55
CA ALA A 327 -39.65 -12.25 25.14
C ALA A 327 -40.64 -12.22 26.32
N CYS A 328 -40.51 -11.26 27.24
CA CYS A 328 -41.30 -11.23 28.48
C CYS A 328 -42.23 -10.00 28.59
N ASN A 329 -42.22 -9.13 27.57
CA ASN A 329 -42.96 -7.88 27.46
C ASN A 329 -42.72 -6.85 28.58
N SER A 330 -41.68 -7.04 29.41
CA SER A 330 -41.38 -6.07 30.47
C SER A 330 -40.83 -4.78 29.87
N LYS A 331 -41.41 -3.64 30.27
CA LYS A 331 -40.88 -2.30 30.01
C LYS A 331 -39.64 -2.08 30.87
N GLN A 332 -38.52 -1.72 30.25
CA GLN A 332 -37.26 -1.46 30.94
C GLN A 332 -36.45 -0.40 30.19
N THR A 333 -35.61 0.33 30.91
CA THR A 333 -34.59 1.19 30.33
C THR A 333 -33.33 0.36 30.07
N VAL A 334 -32.80 0.47 28.86
CA VAL A 334 -31.57 -0.21 28.44
C VAL A 334 -30.60 0.85 27.95
N ALA A 335 -29.34 0.77 28.40
CA ALA A 335 -28.29 1.65 27.91
C ALA A 335 -28.06 1.43 26.40
N LEU A 336 -27.61 2.48 25.69
CA LEU A 336 -27.16 2.30 24.31
C LEU A 336 -26.00 1.29 24.24
N GLY A 337 -25.97 0.46 23.20
CA GLY A 337 -25.02 -0.64 23.06
C GLY A 337 -25.61 -1.98 23.51
N GLU A 338 -24.89 -2.72 24.34
CA GLU A 338 -25.31 -4.05 24.80
C GLU A 338 -25.86 -3.99 26.23
N GLY A 339 -27.10 -4.46 26.43
CA GLY A 339 -27.74 -4.57 27.72
C GLY A 339 -28.49 -5.90 27.88
N LYS A 340 -29.02 -6.16 29.08
CA LYS A 340 -29.77 -7.39 29.37
C LYS A 340 -31.12 -7.07 29.96
N CYS A 341 -32.12 -7.89 29.63
CA CYS A 341 -33.42 -7.79 30.26
C CYS A 341 -33.35 -8.19 31.73
N GLY A 342 -33.79 -7.30 32.62
CA GLY A 342 -33.75 -7.55 34.07
C GLY A 342 -34.61 -8.73 34.53
N LYS A 343 -35.63 -9.12 33.74
CA LYS A 343 -36.56 -10.20 34.09
C LYS A 343 -36.18 -11.57 33.52
N CYS A 344 -35.81 -11.64 32.24
CA CYS A 344 -35.56 -12.93 31.56
C CYS A 344 -34.11 -13.13 31.12
N GLY A 345 -33.24 -12.13 31.31
CA GLY A 345 -31.83 -12.21 30.92
C GLY A 345 -31.55 -12.07 29.42
N LEU A 346 -32.57 -11.86 28.57
CA LEU A 346 -32.39 -11.65 27.12
C LEU A 346 -31.41 -10.51 26.86
N ILE A 347 -30.36 -10.78 26.06
CA ILE A 347 -29.40 -9.76 25.63
C ILE A 347 -30.06 -8.89 24.56
N ILE A 348 -30.08 -7.59 24.76
CA ILE A 348 -30.65 -6.59 23.87
C ILE A 348 -29.52 -5.68 23.40
N ARG A 349 -29.33 -5.59 22.09
CA ARG A 349 -28.40 -4.65 21.48
C ARG A 349 -29.19 -3.49 20.88
N VAL A 350 -29.01 -2.29 21.42
CA VAL A 350 -29.65 -1.07 20.94
C VAL A 350 -28.63 -0.26 20.16
N GLU A 351 -28.91 -0.07 18.87
CA GLU A 351 -28.15 0.80 17.98
C GLU A 351 -29.09 1.87 17.44
N VAL A 352 -28.70 3.14 17.56
CA VAL A 352 -29.46 4.28 17.06
C VAL A 352 -28.73 4.80 15.84
N GLU A 353 -29.33 4.65 14.67
CA GLU A 353 -28.82 5.24 13.43
C GLU A 353 -29.65 6.47 13.09
N GLU A 354 -28.97 7.58 12.82
CA GLU A 354 -29.61 8.76 12.27
C GLU A 354 -29.94 8.51 10.78
N PRO A 355 -31.18 8.74 10.33
CA PRO A 355 -31.51 8.59 8.93
C PRO A 355 -30.67 9.58 8.11
N ARG A 356 -29.91 9.08 7.14
CA ARG A 356 -29.04 9.88 6.28
C ARG A 356 -29.30 9.58 4.82
N CYS A 357 -29.11 10.58 3.97
CA CYS A 357 -29.25 10.43 2.53
C CYS A 357 -28.28 9.34 2.03
N PRO A 358 -28.75 8.32 1.29
CA PRO A 358 -27.88 7.24 0.83
C PRO A 358 -26.76 7.75 -0.08
N GLU A 359 -27.06 8.76 -0.90
CA GLU A 359 -26.12 9.37 -1.86
C GLU A 359 -25.11 10.31 -1.19
N CYS A 360 -25.58 11.36 -0.52
CA CYS A 360 -24.70 12.42 -0.02
C CYS A 360 -24.38 12.36 1.48
N ASN A 361 -25.01 11.46 2.24
CA ASN A 361 -24.89 11.32 3.71
C ASN A 361 -25.43 12.50 4.54
N TYR A 362 -26.21 13.40 3.92
CA TYR A 362 -26.89 14.48 4.62
C TYR A 362 -27.85 13.93 5.68
N LEU A 363 -27.91 14.56 6.84
CA LEU A 363 -28.80 14.18 7.94
C LEU A 363 -30.26 14.45 7.54
N LEU A 364 -31.06 13.40 7.45
CA LEU A 364 -32.49 13.48 7.11
C LEU A 364 -33.39 13.62 8.34
N TYR A 365 -32.80 13.63 9.53
CA TYR A 365 -33.54 13.80 10.76
C TYR A 365 -34.31 15.13 10.73
N MET A 366 -35.63 15.06 10.97
CA MET A 366 -36.58 16.18 10.86
C MET A 366 -36.70 16.82 9.47
N LEU A 367 -36.25 16.13 8.41
CA LEU A 367 -36.48 16.61 7.06
C LEU A 367 -37.93 16.32 6.62
N GLU A 368 -38.70 17.37 6.34
CA GLU A 368 -40.08 17.24 5.84
C GLU A 368 -40.13 16.98 4.32
N SER A 369 -39.07 17.32 3.59
CA SER A 369 -39.02 17.13 2.14
C SER A 369 -38.76 15.67 1.74
N ASP A 370 -39.41 15.23 0.66
CA ASP A 370 -39.18 13.93 0.01
C ASP A 370 -37.86 13.85 -0.77
N ARG A 371 -37.12 14.97 -0.83
CA ARG A 371 -35.85 15.12 -1.53
C ARG A 371 -34.80 15.69 -0.60
N CYS A 372 -33.59 15.15 -0.70
CA CYS A 372 -32.45 15.64 0.05
C CYS A 372 -32.07 17.05 -0.45
N PRO A 373 -31.94 18.06 0.44
CA PRO A 373 -31.64 19.43 0.04
C PRO A 373 -30.25 19.59 -0.60
N GLU A 374 -29.30 18.72 -0.25
CA GLU A 374 -27.93 18.77 -0.78
C GLU A 374 -27.79 18.17 -2.18
N CYS A 375 -28.51 17.10 -2.48
CA CYS A 375 -28.27 16.33 -3.72
C CYS A 375 -29.52 16.03 -4.55
N GLY A 376 -30.71 16.45 -4.10
CA GLY A 376 -31.97 16.24 -4.80
C GLY A 376 -32.46 14.79 -4.87
N THR A 377 -31.72 13.84 -4.26
CA THR A 377 -32.08 12.42 -4.21
C THR A 377 -33.40 12.25 -3.48
N ILE A 378 -34.32 11.47 -4.05
CA ILE A 378 -35.60 11.16 -3.43
C ILE A 378 -35.33 10.25 -2.22
N VAL A 379 -35.58 10.79 -1.03
CA VAL A 379 -35.47 10.12 0.26
C VAL A 379 -36.90 9.99 0.76
N ARG A 380 -37.49 8.80 0.61
CA ARG A 380 -38.88 8.57 1.03
C ARG A 380 -39.03 9.07 2.47
N PRO A 381 -39.96 10.01 2.74
CA PRO A 381 -40.17 10.48 4.10
C PRO A 381 -40.56 9.28 4.96
N SER A 382 -40.07 9.26 6.20
CA SER A 382 -40.56 8.34 7.23
C SER A 382 -42.09 8.43 7.24
N THR A 383 -42.74 7.28 7.09
CA THR A 383 -44.18 7.09 7.03
C THR A 383 -44.93 8.03 7.98
N PRO A 384 -46.01 8.69 7.54
CA PRO A 384 -46.72 9.71 8.31
C PRO A 384 -47.07 9.23 9.71
N SER A 385 -46.98 10.18 10.64
CA SER A 385 -47.39 10.08 12.04
C SER A 385 -48.70 9.29 12.17
N ILE A 386 -48.63 8.15 12.86
CA ILE A 386 -49.82 7.47 13.36
C ILE A 386 -50.47 8.44 14.36
N PRO A 387 -51.76 8.79 14.19
CA PRO A 387 -52.45 9.81 14.97
C PRO A 387 -52.55 9.51 16.47
#